data_AF-A0A8J6WSL6-F1
#
_entry.id   AF-A0A8J6WSL6-F1
#
_cell.length_a   1.000
_cell.length_b   1.000
_cell.length_c   1.000
_cell.angle_alpha   90.00
_cell.angle_beta   90.00
_cell.angle_gamma   90.00
#
_symmetry.space_group_name_H-M   'P 1'
#
loop_
_entity.id
_entity.type
_entity.pdbx_description
1 polymer ?
#
loop_
_entity_poly.entity_id
_entity_poly.type
_entity_poly.pdbx_seq_one_letter_code
_entity_poly.pdbx_strand_id
1 'polypeptide(L)'
;MLDTGQLPLSGEPLLWFQQGLLSATQKEYEQAVVSYDCVLRVRPDCFDVWYERGLALENLGTYNDAIASYDRALQLEPPKDIACVIWQNRGDAQQYGLGQYADAIASYDRALQANSEHYQAWQNRGNALLYGFNQYAEAIASYDRALQLKPDYYLAWRNRGNALIELTRYSEAIASYDRALEIEPNDQAASYGRSCALERSGLAYKQPTTNPVWYGRGYSELNPLDEAAIEANETSVFIAHPGTNHTQQQPIFVLEDEQGTREITLEKSSYSIGRDPKSDICLHSQFVSRQHATLLKILRDDGTYIYQIVDGALGGKRSTNGLMINGRKHRAWDLAHDDVVVFGPQVRALYFTSPQPPLDSSPD
;
A
#
# COMPACT_ATOMS: atom_id res chain seq x y z
N MET A 1 -39.28 -20.70 25.54
CA MET A 1 -38.84 -22.10 25.41
C MET A 1 -37.64 -22.03 24.49
N LEU A 2 -36.42 -22.24 25.00
CA LEU A 2 -35.23 -22.34 24.17
C LEU A 2 -35.22 -23.75 23.58
N ASP A 3 -35.32 -23.84 22.26
CA ASP A 3 -35.39 -25.10 21.54
C ASP A 3 -33.98 -25.65 21.34
N THR A 4 -33.51 -26.43 22.32
CA THR A 4 -32.13 -26.95 22.41
C THR A 4 -31.95 -28.29 21.68
N GLY A 5 -32.91 -28.70 20.84
CA GLY A 5 -32.82 -29.95 20.05
C GLY A 5 -32.84 -31.26 20.87
N GLN A 6 -32.63 -31.21 22.18
CA GLN A 6 -32.76 -32.31 23.13
C GLN A 6 -33.37 -31.79 24.43
N LEU A 7 -34.69 -31.96 24.58
CA LEU A 7 -35.54 -31.63 25.74
C LEU A 7 -35.32 -30.22 26.35
N PRO A 8 -36.24 -29.26 26.14
CA PRO A 8 -36.08 -27.91 26.64
C PRO A 8 -35.94 -27.90 28.17
N LEU A 9 -35.03 -27.06 28.68
CA LEU A 9 -34.94 -26.82 30.12
C LEU A 9 -36.28 -26.32 30.66
N SER A 10 -36.69 -26.82 31.81
CA SER A 10 -37.94 -26.44 32.49
C SER A 10 -37.73 -26.35 33.99
N GLY A 11 -38.51 -25.50 34.67
CA GLY A 11 -38.42 -25.36 36.13
C GLY A 11 -37.13 -24.67 36.58
N GLU A 12 -36.53 -25.15 37.68
CA GLU A 12 -35.33 -24.54 38.27
C GLU A 12 -34.11 -24.50 37.33
N PRO A 13 -33.76 -25.55 36.55
CA PRO A 13 -32.67 -25.46 35.58
C PRO A 13 -32.85 -24.37 34.52
N LEU A 14 -34.09 -24.08 34.10
CA LEU A 14 -34.34 -22.98 33.16
C LEU A 14 -34.08 -21.62 33.84
N LEU A 15 -34.48 -21.47 35.10
CA LEU A 15 -34.27 -20.24 35.85
C LEU A 15 -32.76 -19.97 36.06
N TRP A 16 -31.99 -20.99 36.46
CA TRP A 16 -30.54 -20.86 36.59
C TRP A 16 -29.87 -20.54 35.26
N PHE A 17 -30.34 -21.16 34.16
CA PHE A 17 -29.79 -20.84 32.84
C PHE A 17 -30.07 -19.39 32.44
N GLN A 18 -31.29 -18.90 32.66
CA GLN A 18 -31.65 -17.50 32.41
C GLN A 18 -30.86 -16.52 33.30
N GLN A 19 -30.65 -16.87 34.57
CA GLN A 19 -29.80 -16.10 35.48
C GLN A 19 -28.36 -16.06 34.98
N GLY A 20 -27.80 -17.20 34.54
CA GLY A 20 -26.46 -17.27 33.99
C GLY A 20 -26.29 -16.38 32.76
N LEU A 21 -27.24 -16.44 31.82
CA LEU A 21 -27.26 -15.57 30.64
C LEU A 21 -27.34 -14.09 31.04
N LEU A 22 -28.21 -13.74 32.00
CA LEU A 22 -28.35 -12.37 32.47
C LEU A 22 -27.05 -11.86 33.13
N SER A 23 -26.44 -12.65 34.02
CA SER A 23 -25.15 -12.33 34.64
C SER A 23 -24.05 -12.17 33.59
N ALA A 24 -24.01 -13.02 32.56
CA ALA A 24 -23.06 -12.89 31.45
C ALA A 24 -23.26 -11.57 30.68
N THR A 25 -24.50 -11.16 30.40
CA THR A 25 -24.77 -9.85 29.77
C THR A 25 -24.36 -8.67 30.64
N GLN A 26 -24.38 -8.83 31.96
CA GLN A 26 -23.91 -7.84 32.94
C GLN A 26 -22.39 -7.89 33.17
N LYS A 27 -21.68 -8.80 32.49
CA LYS A 27 -20.25 -9.08 32.65
C LYS A 27 -19.86 -9.63 34.04
N GLU A 28 -20.83 -10.17 34.76
CA GLU A 28 -20.63 -10.87 36.04
C GLU A 28 -20.34 -12.35 35.77
N TYR A 29 -19.21 -12.62 35.13
CA TYR A 29 -18.92 -13.93 34.55
C TYR A 29 -18.74 -15.02 35.61
N GLU A 30 -18.24 -14.72 36.81
CA GLU A 30 -18.15 -15.69 37.90
C GLU A 30 -19.54 -16.18 38.33
N GLN A 31 -20.51 -15.27 38.44
CA GLN A 31 -21.89 -15.61 38.78
C GLN A 31 -22.57 -16.38 37.65
N ALA A 32 -22.26 -16.05 36.40
CA ALA A 32 -22.73 -16.78 35.23
C ALA A 32 -22.26 -18.25 35.29
N VAL A 33 -20.96 -18.48 35.54
CA VAL A 33 -20.39 -19.83 35.66
C VAL A 33 -21.05 -20.61 36.80
N VAL A 34 -21.25 -20.01 37.98
CA VAL A 34 -21.95 -20.67 39.10
C VAL A 34 -23.37 -21.09 38.69
N SER A 35 -24.08 -20.22 37.97
CA SER A 35 -25.44 -20.51 37.50
C SER A 35 -25.44 -21.66 36.48
N TYR A 36 -24.49 -21.67 35.54
CA TYR A 36 -24.33 -22.77 34.59
C TYR A 36 -23.93 -24.08 35.26
N ASP A 37 -23.05 -24.05 36.26
CA ASP A 37 -22.67 -25.24 37.04
C ASP A 37 -23.87 -25.85 37.78
N CYS A 38 -24.80 -25.04 38.28
CA CYS A 38 -26.06 -25.51 38.86
C CYS A 38 -26.92 -26.25 37.82
N VAL A 39 -27.02 -25.73 36.60
CA VAL A 39 -27.73 -26.40 35.50
C VAL A 39 -27.06 -27.73 35.15
N LEU A 40 -25.74 -27.73 34.96
CA LEU A 40 -24.95 -28.88 34.54
C LEU A 40 -24.91 -30.00 35.59
N ARG A 41 -25.11 -29.68 36.87
CA ARG A 41 -25.28 -30.69 37.93
C ARG A 41 -26.54 -31.54 37.74
N VAL A 42 -27.59 -30.97 37.16
CA VAL A 42 -28.88 -31.64 36.93
C VAL A 42 -28.99 -32.17 35.50
N ARG A 43 -28.52 -31.40 34.52
CA ARG A 43 -28.58 -31.69 33.08
C ARG A 43 -27.19 -31.51 32.44
N PRO A 44 -26.29 -32.49 32.58
CA PRO A 44 -24.95 -32.43 31.98
C PRO A 44 -24.95 -32.73 30.46
N ASP A 45 -26.11 -33.04 29.90
CA ASP A 45 -26.38 -33.38 28.50
C ASP A 45 -26.72 -32.16 27.62
N CYS A 46 -26.71 -30.94 28.18
CA CYS A 46 -27.00 -29.72 27.44
C CYS A 46 -25.71 -29.09 26.87
N PHE A 47 -25.47 -29.26 25.57
CA PHE A 47 -24.28 -28.67 24.93
C PHE A 47 -24.31 -27.13 25.01
N ASP A 48 -25.49 -26.50 24.92
CA ASP A 48 -25.62 -25.04 24.97
C ASP A 48 -25.08 -24.48 26.28
N VAL A 49 -25.39 -25.15 27.40
CA VAL A 49 -24.94 -24.71 28.73
C VAL A 49 -23.43 -24.87 28.88
N TRP A 50 -22.86 -25.96 28.37
CA TRP A 50 -21.41 -26.13 28.32
C TRP A 50 -20.73 -25.07 27.45
N TYR A 51 -21.33 -24.73 26.30
CA TYR A 51 -20.83 -23.68 25.43
C TYR A 51 -20.86 -22.30 26.09
N GLU A 52 -22.01 -21.90 26.67
CA GLU A 52 -22.16 -20.62 27.37
C GLU A 52 -21.25 -20.52 28.60
N ARG A 53 -21.03 -21.63 29.30
CA ARG A 53 -20.03 -21.73 30.37
C ARG A 53 -18.63 -21.51 29.84
N GLY A 54 -18.27 -22.11 28.69
CA GLY A 54 -16.99 -21.90 28.03
C GLY A 54 -16.75 -20.43 27.70
N LEU A 55 -17.75 -19.74 27.14
CA LEU A 55 -17.69 -18.30 26.84
C LEU A 55 -17.45 -17.46 28.10
N ALA A 56 -18.18 -17.75 29.19
CA ALA A 56 -17.99 -17.03 30.46
C ALA A 56 -16.58 -17.25 31.04
N LEU A 57 -16.07 -18.49 30.99
CA LEU A 57 -14.73 -18.83 31.47
C LEU A 57 -13.62 -18.21 30.62
N GLU A 58 -13.83 -18.07 29.32
CA GLU A 58 -12.92 -17.37 28.42
C GLU A 58 -12.83 -15.88 28.79
N ASN A 59 -13.97 -15.25 29.08
CA ASN A 59 -14.00 -13.85 29.55
C ASN A 59 -13.34 -13.67 30.93
N LEU A 60 -13.30 -14.72 31.76
CA LEU A 60 -12.55 -14.74 33.02
C LEU A 60 -11.05 -15.00 32.84
N GLY A 61 -10.59 -15.32 31.62
CA GLY A 61 -9.20 -15.70 31.34
C GLY A 61 -8.84 -17.12 31.80
N THR A 62 -9.82 -17.91 32.24
CA THR A 62 -9.64 -19.32 32.64
C THR A 62 -9.70 -20.24 31.41
N TYR A 63 -8.74 -20.07 30.50
CA TYR A 63 -8.79 -20.67 29.16
C TYR A 63 -8.78 -22.20 29.14
N ASN A 64 -8.08 -22.86 30.07
CA ASN A 64 -8.09 -24.32 30.16
C ASN A 64 -9.49 -24.86 30.50
N ASP A 65 -10.19 -24.22 31.44
CA ASP A 65 -11.55 -24.61 31.84
C ASP A 65 -12.57 -24.25 30.75
N ALA A 66 -12.35 -23.16 30.02
CA ALA A 66 -13.13 -22.80 28.84
C ALA A 66 -13.02 -23.89 27.76
N ILE A 67 -11.79 -24.30 27.41
CA ILE A 67 -11.53 -25.37 26.43
C ILE A 67 -12.17 -26.69 26.89
N ALA A 68 -12.05 -27.06 28.16
CA ALA A 68 -12.70 -28.26 28.69
C ALA A 68 -14.24 -28.20 28.55
N SER A 69 -14.83 -27.01 28.73
CA SER A 69 -16.27 -26.79 28.54
C SER A 69 -16.66 -26.91 27.06
N TYR A 70 -15.87 -26.33 26.15
CA TYR A 70 -16.07 -26.48 24.70
C TYR A 70 -15.92 -27.94 24.25
N ASP A 71 -14.91 -28.67 24.74
CA ASP A 71 -14.72 -30.09 24.47
C ASP A 71 -15.93 -30.90 24.92
N ARG A 72 -16.49 -30.58 26.09
CA ARG A 72 -17.69 -31.24 26.58
C ARG A 72 -18.93 -30.91 25.75
N ALA A 73 -19.09 -29.67 25.30
CA ALA A 73 -20.16 -29.29 24.38
C ALA A 73 -20.05 -30.04 23.06
N LEU A 74 -18.86 -30.14 22.47
CA LEU A 74 -18.61 -30.83 21.20
C LEU A 74 -18.84 -32.36 21.28
N GLN A 75 -18.56 -32.98 22.44
CA GLN A 75 -18.86 -34.40 22.69
C GLN A 75 -20.36 -34.73 22.67
N LEU A 76 -21.21 -33.73 22.87
CA LEU A 76 -22.67 -33.89 22.86
C LEU A 76 -23.26 -33.73 21.43
N GLU A 77 -22.39 -33.71 20.42
CA GLU A 77 -22.74 -33.66 18.99
C GLU A 77 -23.74 -32.53 18.64
N PRO A 78 -23.36 -31.26 18.88
CA PRO A 78 -24.20 -30.14 18.52
C PRO A 78 -24.42 -30.09 17.00
N PRO A 79 -25.52 -29.46 16.53
CA PRO A 79 -25.73 -29.22 15.11
C PRO A 79 -24.49 -28.62 14.43
N LYS A 80 -24.21 -29.03 13.19
CA LYS A 80 -22.95 -28.69 12.49
C LYS A 80 -22.61 -27.20 12.51
N ASP A 81 -23.62 -26.34 12.30
CA ASP A 81 -23.43 -24.89 12.29
C ASP A 81 -22.98 -24.37 13.67
N ILE A 82 -23.55 -24.92 14.74
CA ILE A 82 -23.16 -24.58 16.12
C ILE A 82 -21.78 -25.17 16.44
N ALA A 83 -21.53 -26.42 16.04
CA ALA A 83 -20.23 -27.06 16.21
C ALA A 83 -19.11 -26.24 15.58
N CYS A 84 -19.34 -25.65 14.40
CA CYS A 84 -18.41 -24.74 13.74
C CYS A 84 -18.01 -23.56 14.64
N VAL A 85 -19.00 -22.90 15.27
CA VAL A 85 -18.77 -21.77 16.18
C VAL A 85 -18.02 -22.22 17.44
N ILE A 86 -18.39 -23.37 18.03
CA ILE A 86 -17.71 -23.89 19.22
C ILE A 86 -16.24 -24.22 18.90
N TRP A 87 -15.97 -24.87 17.77
CA TRP A 87 -14.59 -25.14 17.31
C TRP A 87 -13.79 -23.85 17.09
N GLN A 88 -14.40 -22.80 16.53
CA GLN A 88 -13.76 -21.51 16.38
C GLN A 88 -13.39 -20.90 17.75
N ASN A 89 -14.34 -20.79 18.68
CA ASN A 89 -14.06 -20.19 19.99
C ASN A 89 -13.05 -21.01 20.81
N ARG A 90 -13.09 -22.33 20.67
CA ARG A 90 -12.06 -23.20 21.24
C ARG A 90 -10.67 -22.89 20.67
N GLY A 91 -10.57 -22.70 19.36
CA GLY A 91 -9.34 -22.26 18.70
C GLY A 91 -8.89 -20.89 19.16
N ASP A 92 -9.82 -19.95 19.34
CA ASP A 92 -9.54 -18.59 19.82
C ASP A 92 -8.96 -18.62 21.25
N ALA A 93 -9.56 -19.40 22.16
CA ALA A 93 -9.05 -19.60 23.51
C ALA A 93 -7.64 -20.23 23.53
N GLN A 94 -7.37 -21.18 22.63
CA GLN A 94 -6.04 -21.79 22.50
C GLN A 94 -5.00 -20.80 21.96
N GLN A 95 -5.35 -20.07 20.90
CA GLN A 95 -4.44 -19.14 20.24
C GLN A 95 -4.16 -17.91 21.10
N TYR A 96 -5.20 -17.18 21.50
CA TYR A 96 -5.08 -15.88 22.16
C TYR A 96 -4.92 -16.02 23.68
N GLY A 97 -5.50 -17.07 24.27
CA GLY A 97 -5.43 -17.33 25.71
C GLY A 97 -4.19 -18.10 26.15
N LEU A 98 -3.84 -19.18 25.43
CA LEU A 98 -2.76 -20.09 25.81
C LEU A 98 -1.52 -20.03 24.91
N GLY A 99 -1.58 -19.35 23.76
CA GLY A 99 -0.49 -19.34 22.77
C GLY A 99 -0.25 -20.69 22.07
N GLN A 100 -1.23 -21.60 22.12
CA GLN A 100 -1.15 -22.94 21.55
C GLN A 100 -1.58 -22.93 20.07
N TYR A 101 -0.71 -22.39 19.21
CA TYR A 101 -1.05 -22.20 17.79
C TYR A 101 -1.33 -23.49 17.01
N ALA A 102 -0.62 -24.60 17.32
CA ALA A 102 -0.84 -25.88 16.66
C ALA A 102 -2.26 -26.40 16.89
N ASP A 103 -2.68 -26.40 18.16
CA ASP A 103 -4.00 -26.91 18.54
C ASP A 103 -5.11 -25.96 18.07
N ALA A 104 -4.85 -24.65 18.05
CA ALA A 104 -5.77 -23.67 17.49
C ALA A 104 -6.02 -23.92 15.99
N ILE A 105 -4.98 -24.17 15.19
CA ILE A 105 -5.13 -24.53 13.77
C ILE A 105 -5.97 -25.79 13.62
N ALA A 106 -5.73 -26.82 14.43
CA ALA A 106 -6.53 -28.03 14.40
C ALA A 106 -8.02 -27.75 14.72
N SER A 107 -8.29 -26.88 15.70
CA SER A 107 -9.65 -26.43 16.02
C SER A 107 -10.30 -25.66 14.85
N TYR A 108 -9.60 -24.72 14.22
CA TYR A 108 -10.12 -24.01 13.05
C TYR A 108 -10.33 -24.92 11.85
N ASP A 109 -9.45 -25.89 11.61
CA ASP A 109 -9.64 -26.89 10.55
C ASP A 109 -10.90 -27.73 10.80
N ARG A 110 -11.20 -28.09 12.05
CA ARG A 110 -12.47 -28.75 12.41
C ARG A 110 -13.68 -27.84 12.22
N ALA A 111 -13.57 -26.56 12.55
CA ALA A 111 -14.61 -25.58 12.26
C ALA A 111 -14.90 -25.50 10.75
N LEU A 112 -13.85 -25.44 9.93
CA LEU A 112 -13.94 -25.35 8.47
C LEU A 112 -14.42 -26.65 7.80
N GLN A 113 -14.19 -27.81 8.43
CA GLN A 113 -14.81 -29.08 8.02
C GLN A 113 -16.32 -29.09 8.28
N ALA A 114 -16.79 -28.45 9.36
CA ALA A 114 -18.21 -28.31 9.65
C ALA A 114 -18.88 -27.28 8.73
N ASN A 115 -18.23 -26.13 8.51
CA ASN A 115 -18.67 -25.09 7.59
C ASN A 115 -17.48 -24.42 6.88
N SER A 116 -17.28 -24.76 5.61
CA SER A 116 -16.18 -24.23 4.79
C SER A 116 -16.33 -22.75 4.39
N GLU A 117 -17.51 -22.17 4.62
CA GLU A 117 -17.84 -20.78 4.31
C GLU A 117 -17.72 -19.86 5.53
N HIS A 118 -17.23 -20.37 6.67
CA HIS A 118 -17.02 -19.59 7.88
C HIS A 118 -15.77 -18.71 7.78
N TYR A 119 -15.95 -17.46 7.33
CA TYR A 119 -14.83 -16.57 7.03
C TYR A 119 -13.96 -16.24 8.27
N GLN A 120 -14.54 -16.16 9.47
CA GLN A 120 -13.77 -15.91 10.70
C GLN A 120 -12.78 -17.04 10.99
N ALA A 121 -13.18 -18.31 10.81
CA ALA A 121 -12.26 -19.43 11.00
C ALA A 121 -11.10 -19.42 10.00
N TRP A 122 -11.35 -19.03 8.73
CA TRP A 122 -10.28 -18.84 7.75
C TRP A 122 -9.30 -17.73 8.18
N GLN A 123 -9.82 -16.60 8.67
CA GLN A 123 -8.97 -15.50 9.14
C GLN A 123 -8.18 -15.88 10.41
N ASN A 124 -8.80 -16.51 11.40
CA ASN A 124 -8.11 -16.93 12.62
C ASN A 124 -7.08 -18.03 12.35
N ARG A 125 -7.37 -18.97 11.45
CA ARG A 125 -6.39 -19.93 10.94
C ARG A 125 -5.19 -19.24 10.29
N GLY A 126 -5.43 -18.22 9.46
CA GLY A 126 -4.37 -17.39 8.89
C GLY A 126 -3.53 -16.71 9.97
N ASN A 127 -4.16 -16.18 11.02
CA ASN A 127 -3.44 -15.55 12.14
C ASN A 127 -2.56 -16.56 12.88
N ALA A 128 -3.05 -17.77 13.15
CA ALA A 128 -2.26 -18.80 13.81
C ALA A 128 -1.05 -19.24 12.97
N LEU A 129 -1.21 -19.35 11.65
CA LEU A 129 -0.10 -19.65 10.72
C LEU A 129 0.92 -18.52 10.64
N LEU A 130 0.45 -17.27 10.59
CA LEU A 130 1.28 -16.07 10.54
C LEU A 130 2.12 -15.90 11.80
N TYR A 131 1.50 -15.94 12.98
CA TYR A 131 2.15 -15.61 14.24
C TYR A 131 2.80 -16.81 14.93
N GLY A 132 2.25 -18.01 14.77
CA GLY A 132 2.74 -19.22 15.43
C GLY A 132 3.88 -19.92 14.69
N PHE A 133 3.82 -19.95 13.35
CA PHE A 133 4.69 -20.79 12.54
C PHE A 133 5.45 -20.04 11.43
N ASN A 134 5.21 -18.73 11.26
CA ASN A 134 5.77 -17.95 10.15
C ASN A 134 5.47 -18.55 8.77
N GLN A 135 4.35 -19.28 8.65
CA GLN A 135 3.90 -19.89 7.40
C GLN A 135 3.11 -18.86 6.59
N TYR A 136 3.83 -17.88 6.06
CA TYR A 136 3.22 -16.69 5.47
C TYR A 136 2.41 -16.98 4.20
N ALA A 137 2.84 -17.93 3.36
CA ALA A 137 2.13 -18.27 2.13
C ALA A 137 0.78 -18.96 2.43
N GLU A 138 0.76 -19.90 3.38
CA GLU A 138 -0.44 -20.58 3.84
C GLU A 138 -1.38 -19.65 4.62
N ALA A 139 -0.81 -18.68 5.36
CA ALA A 139 -1.58 -17.61 5.99
C ALA A 139 -2.29 -16.75 4.93
N ILE A 140 -1.58 -16.32 3.88
CA ILE A 140 -2.17 -15.56 2.76
C ILE A 140 -3.29 -16.35 2.09
N ALA A 141 -3.09 -17.65 1.82
CA ALA A 141 -4.14 -18.49 1.23
C ALA A 141 -5.40 -18.56 2.12
N SER A 142 -5.21 -18.60 3.44
CA SER A 142 -6.32 -18.57 4.41
C SER A 142 -7.03 -17.22 4.42
N TYR A 143 -6.28 -16.10 4.37
CA TYR A 143 -6.87 -14.76 4.27
C TYR A 143 -7.58 -14.54 2.93
N ASP A 144 -7.02 -14.99 1.82
CA ASP A 144 -7.64 -14.93 0.49
C ASP A 144 -8.97 -15.67 0.49
N ARG A 145 -9.05 -16.84 1.15
CA ARG A 145 -10.31 -17.56 1.28
C ARG A 145 -11.34 -16.82 2.15
N ALA A 146 -10.91 -16.23 3.27
CA ALA A 146 -11.77 -15.38 4.08
C ALA A 146 -12.31 -14.17 3.27
N LEU A 147 -11.46 -13.55 2.46
CA LEU A 147 -11.79 -12.37 1.64
C LEU A 147 -12.66 -12.71 0.43
N GLN A 148 -12.57 -13.92 -0.13
CA GLN A 148 -13.52 -14.39 -1.14
C GLN A 148 -14.94 -14.51 -0.57
N LEU A 149 -15.06 -14.98 0.68
CA LEU A 149 -16.34 -15.14 1.38
C LEU A 149 -16.87 -13.79 1.90
N LYS A 150 -15.97 -12.93 2.39
CA LYS A 150 -16.31 -11.60 2.93
C LYS A 150 -15.30 -10.53 2.45
N PRO A 151 -15.53 -9.92 1.27
CA PRO A 151 -14.59 -8.96 0.68
C PRO A 151 -14.40 -7.66 1.47
N ASP A 152 -15.38 -7.28 2.29
CA ASP A 152 -15.39 -6.10 3.15
C ASP A 152 -14.76 -6.35 4.53
N TYR A 153 -14.11 -7.49 4.75
CA TYR A 153 -13.49 -7.79 6.04
C TYR A 153 -12.09 -7.20 6.15
N TYR A 154 -12.01 -5.94 6.59
CA TYR A 154 -10.76 -5.16 6.64
C TYR A 154 -9.64 -5.83 7.47
N LEU A 155 -9.97 -6.58 8.53
CA LEU A 155 -8.98 -7.29 9.35
C LEU A 155 -8.22 -8.37 8.56
N ALA A 156 -8.90 -9.07 7.64
CA ALA A 156 -8.24 -10.05 6.77
C ALA A 156 -7.35 -9.36 5.73
N TRP A 157 -7.78 -8.23 5.16
CA TRP A 157 -6.94 -7.40 4.27
C TRP A 157 -5.66 -6.92 4.97
N ARG A 158 -5.79 -6.38 6.19
CA ARG A 158 -4.64 -5.94 6.99
C ARG A 158 -3.68 -7.09 7.27
N ASN A 159 -4.18 -8.22 7.76
CA ASN A 159 -3.34 -9.34 8.16
C ASN A 159 -2.70 -10.05 6.94
N ARG A 160 -3.39 -10.05 5.79
CA ARG A 160 -2.82 -10.43 4.50
C ARG A 160 -1.65 -9.53 4.12
N GLY A 161 -1.79 -8.21 4.30
CA GLY A 161 -0.70 -7.24 4.13
C GLY A 161 0.51 -7.56 5.02
N ASN A 162 0.27 -7.89 6.29
CA ASN A 162 1.35 -8.27 7.23
C ASN A 162 2.11 -9.50 6.72
N ALA A 163 1.40 -10.56 6.30
CA ALA A 163 2.03 -11.76 5.76
C ALA A 163 2.83 -11.49 4.47
N LEU A 164 2.34 -10.57 3.61
CA LEU A 164 3.04 -10.18 2.38
C LEU A 164 4.31 -9.37 2.65
N ILE A 165 4.34 -8.56 3.70
CA ILE A 165 5.56 -7.87 4.14
C ILE A 165 6.65 -8.89 4.46
N GLU A 166 6.32 -9.95 5.21
CA GLU A 166 7.30 -10.98 5.60
C GLU A 166 7.82 -11.79 4.40
N LEU A 167 6.99 -11.93 3.35
CA LEU A 167 7.41 -12.49 2.05
C LEU A 167 8.10 -11.48 1.13
N THR A 168 8.36 -10.25 1.57
CA THR A 168 8.94 -9.16 0.78
C THR A 168 8.12 -8.75 -0.47
N ARG A 169 6.84 -9.13 -0.52
CA ARG A 169 5.88 -8.82 -1.60
C ARG A 169 5.21 -7.47 -1.32
N TYR A 170 6.02 -6.41 -1.27
CA TYR A 170 5.58 -5.13 -0.71
C TYR A 170 4.49 -4.42 -1.53
N SER A 171 4.50 -4.51 -2.86
CA SER A 171 3.45 -3.91 -3.71
C SER A 171 2.07 -4.48 -3.41
N GLU A 172 1.98 -5.80 -3.24
CA GLU A 172 0.74 -6.48 -2.89
C GLU A 172 0.34 -6.24 -1.42
N ALA A 173 1.33 -6.06 -0.54
CA ALA A 173 1.07 -5.64 0.84
C ALA A 173 0.42 -4.25 0.88
N ILE A 174 0.98 -3.28 0.15
CA ILE A 174 0.42 -1.92 0.02
C ILE A 174 -1.01 -1.97 -0.49
N ALA A 175 -1.27 -2.70 -1.57
CA ALA A 175 -2.63 -2.87 -2.10
C ALA A 175 -3.58 -3.49 -1.06
N SER A 176 -3.11 -4.45 -0.27
CA SER A 176 -3.92 -5.06 0.80
C SER A 176 -4.24 -4.05 1.91
N TYR A 177 -3.28 -3.23 2.33
CA TYR A 177 -3.54 -2.18 3.32
C TYR A 177 -4.40 -1.05 2.78
N ASP A 178 -4.24 -0.67 1.51
CA ASP A 178 -5.11 0.33 0.85
C ASP A 178 -6.57 -0.13 0.90
N ARG A 179 -6.83 -1.40 0.56
CA ARG A 179 -8.19 -1.97 0.66
C ARG A 179 -8.71 -2.02 2.10
N ALA A 180 -7.85 -2.34 3.08
CA ALA A 180 -8.23 -2.29 4.49
C ALA A 180 -8.63 -0.86 4.91
N LEU A 181 -7.87 0.16 4.49
CA LEU A 181 -8.09 1.58 4.81
C LEU A 181 -9.25 2.21 4.02
N GLU A 182 -9.58 1.70 2.83
CA GLU A 182 -10.80 2.08 2.12
C GLU A 182 -12.06 1.66 2.88
N ILE A 183 -12.01 0.49 3.53
CA ILE A 183 -13.13 -0.06 4.31
C ILE A 183 -13.17 0.57 5.71
N GLU A 184 -12.02 0.63 6.40
CA GLU A 184 -11.88 1.22 7.74
C GLU A 184 -10.75 2.28 7.75
N PRO A 185 -11.07 3.55 7.44
CA PRO A 185 -10.08 4.62 7.33
C PRO A 185 -9.29 4.91 8.62
N ASN A 186 -9.81 4.51 9.78
CA ASN A 186 -9.18 4.77 11.08
C ASN A 186 -8.31 3.61 11.59
N ASP A 187 -8.08 2.55 10.80
CA ASP A 187 -7.20 1.46 11.21
C ASP A 187 -5.73 1.93 11.22
N GLN A 188 -5.26 2.34 12.41
CA GLN A 188 -3.89 2.76 12.64
C GLN A 188 -2.87 1.67 12.34
N ALA A 189 -3.21 0.39 12.59
CA ALA A 189 -2.31 -0.72 12.34
C ALA A 189 -2.15 -0.97 10.83
N ALA A 190 -3.23 -0.84 10.05
CA ALA A 190 -3.16 -0.88 8.59
C ALA A 190 -2.38 0.30 8.01
N SER A 191 -2.59 1.52 8.53
CA SER A 191 -1.82 2.71 8.12
C SER A 191 -0.32 2.58 8.42
N TYR A 192 0.02 2.08 9.61
CA TYR A 192 1.40 1.79 9.99
C TYR A 192 2.02 0.70 9.11
N GLY A 193 1.33 -0.44 8.94
CA GLY A 193 1.77 -1.54 8.09
C GLY A 193 1.98 -1.09 6.64
N ARG A 194 1.09 -0.24 6.11
CA ARG A 194 1.25 0.39 4.80
C ARG A 194 2.51 1.25 4.72
N SER A 195 2.75 2.10 5.73
CA SER A 195 3.96 2.93 5.80
C SER A 195 5.22 2.07 5.78
N CYS A 196 5.25 1.00 6.57
CA CYS A 196 6.36 0.05 6.58
C CYS A 196 6.54 -0.67 5.23
N ALA A 197 5.45 -1.09 4.60
CA ALA A 197 5.51 -1.71 3.28
C ALA A 197 6.04 -0.74 2.21
N LEU A 198 5.60 0.52 2.25
CA LEU A 198 6.13 1.59 1.40
C LEU A 198 7.64 1.76 1.66
N GLU A 199 8.06 1.97 2.91
CA GLU A 199 9.47 2.07 3.30
C GLU A 199 10.34 0.94 2.76
N ARG A 200 9.92 -0.31 2.98
CA ARG A 200 10.67 -1.49 2.56
C ARG A 200 10.63 -1.74 1.06
N SER A 201 9.56 -1.34 0.37
CA SER A 201 9.48 -1.41 -1.11
C SER A 201 10.37 -0.41 -1.82
N GLY A 202 10.88 0.60 -1.10
CA GLY A 202 11.49 1.78 -1.73
C GLY A 202 10.47 2.74 -2.37
N LEU A 203 9.18 2.41 -2.37
CA LEU A 203 8.06 3.29 -2.72
C LEU A 203 7.61 4.16 -1.53
N ALA A 204 8.34 4.07 -0.41
CA ALA A 204 8.26 4.98 0.72
C ALA A 204 8.05 6.36 0.16
N TYR A 205 6.99 7.02 0.61
CA TYR A 205 7.06 8.46 0.61
C TYR A 205 8.22 8.81 1.55
N LYS A 206 9.42 8.87 1.00
CA LYS A 206 10.51 9.59 1.63
C LYS A 206 9.98 11.01 1.70
N GLN A 207 9.52 11.41 2.89
CA GLN A 207 9.84 12.75 3.36
C GLN A 207 11.30 12.94 2.95
N PRO A 208 11.60 13.89 2.05
CA PRO A 208 12.94 14.06 1.54
C PRO A 208 13.91 13.92 2.71
N THR A 209 14.74 12.85 2.71
CA THR A 209 15.55 12.46 3.88
C THR A 209 16.64 13.50 4.19
N THR A 210 16.72 14.49 3.31
CA THR A 210 17.12 15.87 3.50
C THR A 210 16.04 16.71 2.80
N ASN A 211 15.80 17.96 3.19
CA ASN A 211 15.38 18.99 2.21
C ASN A 211 16.00 18.63 0.83
N PRO A 212 15.24 18.44 -0.27
CA PRO A 212 15.79 17.83 -1.48
C PRO A 212 17.10 18.52 -1.84
N VAL A 213 18.27 17.85 -1.85
CA VAL A 213 19.58 18.40 -2.27
C VAL A 213 19.58 18.63 -3.79
N TRP A 214 18.73 19.50 -4.32
CA TRP A 214 19.00 20.93 -4.51
C TRP A 214 19.30 21.84 -3.31
N TYR A 215 18.97 21.40 -2.11
CA TYR A 215 19.23 21.91 -0.77
C TYR A 215 19.89 20.89 0.17
N GLY A 216 21.24 20.91 0.22
CA GLY A 216 21.98 20.23 1.30
C GLY A 216 23.50 20.15 1.20
N ARG A 217 24.17 21.13 0.53
CA ARG A 217 25.63 21.43 0.51
C ARG A 217 26.55 20.32 -0.05
N GLY A 218 27.30 20.45 -1.15
CA GLY A 218 27.64 21.47 -2.15
C GLY A 218 28.51 20.75 -3.21
N TYR A 219 28.61 21.12 -4.49
CA TYR A 219 28.94 22.43 -5.05
C TYR A 219 29.22 23.50 -3.99
N SER A 220 30.12 23.20 -3.05
CA SER A 220 30.92 24.25 -2.47
C SER A 220 32.00 24.53 -3.50
N GLU A 221 31.88 25.72 -4.09
CA GLU A 221 32.99 26.60 -4.40
C GLU A 221 34.19 25.94 -5.08
N LEU A 222 34.36 26.31 -6.35
CA LEU A 222 35.65 26.34 -7.01
C LEU A 222 36.71 26.83 -6.02
N ASN A 223 37.51 25.90 -5.52
CA ASN A 223 38.85 26.21 -5.07
C ASN A 223 39.65 26.46 -6.38
N PRO A 224 40.30 27.61 -6.60
CA PRO A 224 40.95 27.93 -7.88
C PRO A 224 42.19 27.10 -8.21
N LEU A 225 42.37 25.90 -7.64
CA LEU A 225 43.64 25.17 -7.67
C LEU A 225 43.56 23.71 -8.13
N ASP A 226 42.37 23.16 -8.40
CA ASP A 226 42.25 21.77 -8.87
C ASP A 226 41.82 21.69 -10.34
N GLU A 227 42.51 22.45 -11.19
CA GLU A 227 42.31 22.52 -12.64
C GLU A 227 43.00 21.36 -13.41
N ALA A 228 43.38 20.29 -12.73
CA ALA A 228 44.10 19.17 -13.36
C ALA A 228 43.48 17.83 -12.99
N ALA A 229 43.06 17.11 -14.04
CA ALA A 229 42.66 15.71 -14.07
C ALA A 229 41.18 15.44 -13.74
N ILE A 230 40.40 15.10 -14.76
CA ILE A 230 40.18 13.70 -15.16
C ILE A 230 39.44 13.69 -16.51
N GLU A 231 40.09 13.09 -17.50
CA GLU A 231 39.59 12.76 -18.84
C GLU A 231 38.67 11.52 -18.83
N ALA A 232 37.78 11.51 -19.83
CA ALA A 232 37.35 10.39 -20.68
C ALA A 232 36.98 9.00 -20.09
N ASN A 233 35.70 8.65 -20.22
CA ASN A 233 35.15 7.53 -21.02
C ASN A 233 33.68 7.30 -20.58
N GLU A 234 32.67 7.55 -21.43
CA GLU A 234 32.13 6.62 -22.46
C GLU A 234 31.82 5.21 -21.89
N THR A 235 30.66 4.58 -22.11
CA THR A 235 29.75 4.63 -23.26
C THR A 235 28.43 3.95 -22.90
N SER A 236 27.30 4.44 -23.41
CA SER A 236 26.23 3.55 -23.89
C SER A 236 25.53 4.19 -25.08
N VAL A 237 25.43 3.39 -26.13
CA VAL A 237 25.35 3.76 -27.54
C VAL A 237 23.90 3.96 -28.01
N PHE A 238 23.77 4.87 -28.97
CA PHE A 238 22.61 5.24 -29.79
C PHE A 238 21.81 4.08 -30.41
N ILE A 239 20.51 4.32 -30.66
CA ILE A 239 19.80 3.79 -31.84
C ILE A 239 19.04 4.93 -32.52
N ALA A 240 19.57 5.40 -33.66
CA ALA A 240 18.88 6.31 -34.57
C ALA A 240 18.00 5.52 -35.55
N HIS A 241 16.79 5.99 -35.82
CA HIS A 241 15.95 5.49 -36.92
C HIS A 241 16.08 6.43 -38.13
N PRO A 242 16.38 5.92 -39.34
CA PRO A 242 16.48 6.76 -40.53
C PRO A 242 15.14 6.83 -41.29
N GLY A 243 14.74 8.04 -41.67
CA GLY A 243 13.95 8.26 -42.87
C GLY A 243 12.68 9.09 -42.70
N THR A 244 12.76 10.39 -43.04
CA THR A 244 11.84 11.05 -43.98
C THR A 244 12.45 12.39 -44.43
N ASN A 245 12.54 12.58 -45.75
CA ASN A 245 13.03 13.80 -46.40
C ASN A 245 11.92 14.85 -46.56
N HIS A 246 12.30 16.10 -46.26
CA HIS A 246 11.96 17.39 -46.89
C HIS A 246 11.30 18.45 -46.00
N THR A 247 11.93 19.64 -46.08
CA THR A 247 11.40 21.02 -45.95
C THR A 247 11.08 21.55 -44.54
N GLN A 248 11.88 22.54 -44.12
CA GLN A 248 11.71 23.37 -42.92
C GLN A 248 11.44 22.57 -41.64
N GLN A 249 12.45 21.84 -41.18
CA GLN A 249 12.34 21.18 -39.89
C GLN A 249 12.33 22.26 -38.80
N GLN A 250 11.19 22.48 -38.17
CA GLN A 250 11.10 23.29 -36.96
C GLN A 250 11.90 22.61 -35.84
N PRO A 251 12.41 23.37 -34.85
CA PRO A 251 13.16 22.77 -33.76
C PRO A 251 12.30 21.76 -32.99
N ILE A 252 12.91 20.66 -32.58
CA ILE A 252 12.26 19.53 -31.91
C ILE A 252 12.80 19.41 -30.49
N PHE A 253 11.89 19.09 -29.56
CA PHE A 253 12.19 18.71 -28.21
C PHE A 253 11.84 17.23 -28.02
N VAL A 254 12.84 16.36 -27.98
CA VAL A 254 12.65 14.92 -27.75
C VAL A 254 12.64 14.68 -26.25
N LEU A 255 11.44 14.53 -25.68
CA LEU A 255 11.27 14.29 -24.25
C LEU A 255 11.28 12.80 -23.94
N GLU A 256 12.00 12.43 -22.90
CA GLU A 256 11.99 11.12 -22.27
C GLU A 256 11.52 11.29 -20.82
N ASP A 257 10.41 10.64 -20.47
CA ASP A 257 9.86 10.59 -19.10
C ASP A 257 9.38 9.18 -18.72
N GLU A 258 8.71 9.02 -17.58
CA GLU A 258 8.25 7.71 -17.08
C GLU A 258 7.24 7.01 -18.01
N GLN A 259 6.62 7.73 -18.95
CA GLN A 259 5.71 7.15 -19.94
C GLN A 259 6.41 6.79 -21.27
N GLY A 260 7.69 7.08 -21.41
CA GLY A 260 8.51 6.79 -22.58
C GLY A 260 8.97 8.05 -23.32
N THR A 261 9.34 7.87 -24.59
CA THR A 261 9.90 8.94 -25.43
C THR A 261 8.84 9.52 -26.35
N ARG A 262 8.79 10.85 -26.45
CA ARG A 262 7.90 11.57 -27.37
C ARG A 262 8.59 12.79 -27.97
N GLU A 263 8.33 13.02 -29.26
CA GLU A 263 8.86 14.17 -29.98
C GLU A 263 7.85 15.33 -29.94
N ILE A 264 8.34 16.53 -29.65
CA ILE A 264 7.53 17.73 -29.54
C ILE A 264 8.08 18.77 -30.51
N THR A 265 7.34 19.06 -31.56
CA THR A 265 7.67 20.14 -32.51
C THR A 265 7.37 21.51 -31.90
N LEU A 266 8.34 22.42 -31.96
CA LEU A 266 8.24 23.74 -31.35
C LEU A 266 7.84 24.81 -32.40
N GLU A 267 6.60 25.28 -32.28
CA GLU A 267 5.93 26.23 -33.17
C GLU A 267 5.52 27.52 -32.45
N LYS A 268 5.16 27.41 -31.16
CA LYS A 268 4.62 28.53 -30.37
C LYS A 268 5.73 29.50 -29.95
N SER A 269 5.33 30.73 -29.66
CA SER A 269 6.20 31.75 -29.05
C SER A 269 6.55 31.43 -27.60
N SER A 270 5.72 30.66 -26.90
CA SER A 270 6.02 30.17 -25.56
C SER A 270 5.41 28.79 -25.28
N TYR A 271 6.05 28.04 -24.38
CA TYR A 271 5.55 26.77 -23.84
C TYR A 271 5.70 26.75 -22.33
N SER A 272 4.64 26.35 -21.64
CA SER A 272 4.69 25.96 -20.23
C SER A 272 5.12 24.50 -20.10
N ILE A 273 6.11 24.23 -19.24
CA ILE A 273 6.66 22.89 -19.01
C ILE A 273 6.49 22.53 -17.53
N GLY A 274 5.89 21.39 -17.23
CA GLY A 274 5.72 20.96 -15.84
C GLY A 274 4.81 19.74 -15.69
N ARG A 275 4.62 19.29 -14.45
CA ARG A 275 3.78 18.12 -14.11
C ARG A 275 2.27 18.41 -14.13
N ASP A 276 1.87 19.68 -14.22
CA ASP A 276 0.43 20.02 -14.30
C ASP A 276 -0.14 19.53 -15.65
N PRO A 277 -1.24 18.76 -15.66
CA PRO A 277 -1.90 18.30 -16.89
C PRO A 277 -2.30 19.42 -17.86
N LYS A 278 -2.37 20.67 -17.40
CA LYS A 278 -2.65 21.85 -18.23
C LYS A 278 -1.41 22.46 -18.89
N SER A 279 -0.21 21.99 -18.57
CA SER A 279 1.03 22.49 -19.18
C SER A 279 1.08 22.13 -20.67
N ASP A 280 1.63 23.00 -21.50
CA ASP A 280 1.82 22.71 -22.93
C ASP A 280 2.71 21.46 -23.14
N ILE A 281 3.72 21.30 -22.27
CA ILE A 281 4.58 20.12 -22.19
C ILE A 281 4.42 19.50 -20.79
N CYS A 282 3.53 18.52 -20.69
CA CYS A 282 3.16 17.86 -19.42
C CYS A 282 4.11 16.72 -19.05
N LEU A 283 5.01 16.94 -18.10
CA LEU A 283 6.03 15.97 -17.68
C LEU A 283 5.46 14.92 -16.70
N HIS A 284 5.63 13.64 -17.02
CA HIS A 284 5.18 12.54 -16.15
C HIS A 284 6.30 12.09 -15.22
N SER A 285 6.43 12.78 -14.09
CA SER A 285 7.19 12.28 -12.95
C SER A 285 6.84 13.06 -11.70
N GLN A 286 6.75 12.37 -10.56
CA GLN A 286 6.52 13.01 -9.26
C GLN A 286 7.66 13.96 -8.83
N PHE A 287 8.85 13.82 -9.42
CA PHE A 287 10.03 14.62 -9.09
C PHE A 287 10.12 15.96 -9.85
N VAL A 288 9.16 16.22 -10.73
CA VAL A 288 9.06 17.44 -11.50
C VAL A 288 8.04 18.39 -10.85
N SER A 289 8.41 19.67 -10.74
CA SER A 289 7.50 20.73 -10.28
C SER A 289 6.24 20.84 -11.15
N ARG A 290 5.11 21.23 -10.54
CA ARG A 290 3.84 21.46 -11.27
C ARG A 290 4.02 22.45 -12.44
N GLN A 291 4.80 23.51 -12.21
CA GLN A 291 5.33 24.39 -13.25
C GLN A 291 6.84 24.43 -13.08
N HIS A 292 7.57 23.90 -14.05
CA HIS A 292 9.01 23.65 -13.95
C HIS A 292 9.82 24.65 -14.78
N ALA A 293 9.42 24.91 -16.02
CA ALA A 293 10.11 25.81 -16.91
C ALA A 293 9.14 26.49 -17.87
N THR A 294 9.58 27.61 -18.43
CA THR A 294 8.92 28.24 -19.58
C THR A 294 9.94 28.31 -20.71
N LEU A 295 9.56 27.79 -21.86
CA LEU A 295 10.33 27.96 -23.08
C LEU A 295 9.82 29.21 -23.81
N LEU A 296 10.72 30.11 -24.21
CA LEU A 296 10.41 31.37 -24.86
C LEU A 296 11.16 31.48 -26.19
N LYS A 297 10.44 31.80 -27.26
CA LYS A 297 11.04 32.10 -28.57
C LYS A 297 11.52 33.56 -28.58
N ILE A 298 12.83 33.77 -28.68
CA ILE A 298 13.46 35.09 -28.74
C ILE A 298 13.95 35.36 -30.15
N LEU A 299 13.45 36.43 -30.77
CA LEU A 299 13.92 36.93 -32.06
C LEU A 299 15.22 37.71 -31.87
N ARG A 300 16.19 37.49 -32.75
CA ARG A 300 17.45 38.21 -32.83
C ARG A 300 17.38 39.29 -33.92
N ASP A 301 18.26 40.28 -33.82
CA ASP A 301 18.30 41.42 -34.75
C ASP A 301 18.63 41.02 -36.20
N ASP A 302 19.26 39.85 -36.39
CA ASP A 302 19.56 39.24 -37.68
C ASP A 302 18.36 38.50 -38.31
N GLY A 303 17.18 38.56 -37.68
CA GLY A 303 15.95 37.91 -38.13
C GLY A 303 15.86 36.42 -37.80
N THR A 304 16.90 35.83 -37.18
CA THR A 304 16.84 34.47 -36.64
C THR A 304 16.14 34.45 -35.29
N TYR A 305 15.85 33.26 -34.76
CA TYR A 305 15.34 33.12 -33.40
C TYR A 305 16.03 31.97 -32.66
N ILE A 306 16.00 32.06 -31.35
CA ILE A 306 16.41 31.00 -30.43
C ILE A 306 15.29 30.68 -29.46
N TYR A 307 15.28 29.46 -28.95
CA TYR A 307 14.46 29.13 -27.80
C TYR A 307 15.29 29.28 -26.53
N GLN A 308 14.92 30.26 -25.71
CA GLN A 308 15.47 30.40 -24.37
C GLN A 308 14.55 29.67 -23.39
N ILE A 309 15.11 28.75 -22.63
CA ILE A 309 14.41 28.11 -21.53
C ILE A 309 14.71 28.87 -20.24
N VAL A 310 13.66 29.15 -19.47
CA VAL A 310 13.72 29.92 -18.23
C VAL A 310 13.09 29.09 -17.11
N ASP A 311 13.71 29.13 -15.93
CA ASP A 311 13.18 28.48 -14.74
C ASP A 311 11.75 28.96 -14.42
N GLY A 312 10.81 28.02 -14.31
CA GLY A 312 9.39 28.28 -14.15
C GLY A 312 9.04 28.68 -12.72
N ALA A 313 8.02 29.51 -12.55
CA ALA A 313 7.55 29.95 -11.24
C ALA A 313 6.04 29.72 -11.06
N LEU A 314 5.66 28.97 -10.03
CA LEU A 314 4.26 28.79 -9.62
C LEU A 314 3.97 29.68 -8.41
N GLY A 315 3.11 30.70 -8.58
CA GLY A 315 2.79 31.64 -7.50
C GLY A 315 4.01 32.42 -6.98
N GLY A 316 4.96 32.73 -7.87
CA GLY A 316 6.20 33.46 -7.55
C GLY A 316 7.33 32.61 -6.97
N LYS A 317 7.11 31.32 -6.70
CA LYS A 317 8.14 30.37 -6.23
C LYS A 317 8.70 29.59 -7.42
N ARG A 318 10.02 29.54 -7.53
CA ARG A 318 10.76 28.85 -8.61
C ARG A 318 10.60 27.33 -8.56
N SER A 319 10.95 26.66 -9.65
CA SER A 319 10.97 25.19 -9.69
C SER A 319 11.93 24.63 -8.65
N THR A 320 11.58 23.45 -8.13
CA THR A 320 12.29 22.80 -7.02
C THR A 320 13.70 22.38 -7.42
N ASN A 321 13.90 22.07 -8.71
CA ASN A 321 15.17 21.60 -9.23
C ASN A 321 15.95 22.73 -9.94
N GLY A 322 15.30 23.80 -10.36
CA GLY A 322 15.89 24.74 -11.30
C GLY A 322 16.21 24.06 -12.63
N LEU A 323 16.72 24.86 -13.56
CA LEU A 323 16.93 24.42 -14.91
C LEU A 323 18.33 23.79 -15.06
N MET A 324 18.39 22.49 -15.35
CA MET A 324 19.64 21.78 -15.59
C MET A 324 19.87 21.56 -17.07
N ILE A 325 20.98 22.05 -17.59
CA ILE A 325 21.34 21.94 -19.01
C ILE A 325 22.77 21.49 -19.10
N ASN A 326 23.01 20.41 -19.86
CA ASN A 326 24.32 19.80 -20.04
C ASN A 326 25.06 19.56 -18.71
N GLY A 327 24.31 19.15 -17.68
CA GLY A 327 24.83 18.86 -16.34
C GLY A 327 25.10 20.07 -15.45
N ARG A 328 24.77 21.30 -15.87
CA ARG A 328 24.97 22.54 -15.09
C ARG A 328 23.65 23.25 -14.79
N LYS A 329 23.58 23.98 -13.67
CA LYS A 329 22.38 24.75 -13.28
C LYS A 329 22.39 26.11 -13.96
N HIS A 330 21.27 26.48 -14.55
CA HIS A 330 21.04 27.77 -15.17
C HIS A 330 19.77 28.43 -14.61
N ARG A 331 19.67 29.76 -14.74
CA ARG A 331 18.43 30.50 -14.48
C ARG A 331 17.61 30.69 -15.76
N ALA A 332 18.33 30.92 -16.84
CA ALA A 332 17.86 30.93 -18.20
C ALA A 332 19.01 30.41 -19.07
N TRP A 333 18.68 29.85 -20.23
CA TRP A 333 19.66 29.34 -21.17
C TRP A 333 19.11 29.35 -22.58
N ASP A 334 19.94 29.78 -23.51
CA ASP A 334 19.64 29.81 -24.93
C ASP A 334 19.96 28.44 -25.51
N LEU A 335 18.94 27.67 -25.89
CA LEU A 335 19.13 26.29 -26.33
C LEU A 335 19.90 26.23 -27.67
N ALA A 336 20.94 25.41 -27.66
CA ALA A 336 21.74 25.02 -28.82
C ALA A 336 21.45 23.57 -29.22
N HIS A 337 21.80 23.21 -30.45
CA HIS A 337 21.67 21.83 -30.94
C HIS A 337 22.35 20.85 -29.97
N ASP A 338 21.69 19.72 -29.69
CA ASP A 338 22.11 18.67 -28.76
C ASP A 338 22.08 19.04 -27.27
N ASP A 339 21.52 20.20 -26.90
CA ASP A 339 21.36 20.53 -25.48
C ASP A 339 20.46 19.51 -24.77
N VAL A 340 20.98 18.97 -23.68
CA VAL A 340 20.25 18.06 -22.79
C VAL A 340 19.67 18.87 -21.64
N VAL A 341 18.34 19.00 -21.60
CA VAL A 341 17.62 19.61 -20.49
C VAL A 341 17.17 18.51 -19.53
N VAL A 342 17.53 18.60 -18.26
CA VAL A 342 17.13 17.64 -17.23
C VAL A 342 16.13 18.29 -16.28
N PHE A 343 14.93 17.74 -16.19
CA PHE A 343 13.85 18.25 -15.34
C PHE A 343 13.76 17.50 -14.01
N GLY A 344 14.24 16.26 -13.99
CA GLY A 344 14.24 15.42 -12.81
C GLY A 344 14.85 14.06 -13.10
N PRO A 345 14.88 13.16 -12.09
CA PRO A 345 15.27 11.78 -12.27
C PRO A 345 14.46 11.14 -13.39
N GLN A 346 15.14 10.56 -14.38
CA GLN A 346 14.52 9.91 -15.55
C GLN A 346 13.60 10.82 -16.38
N VAL A 347 13.68 12.14 -16.21
CA VAL A 347 12.97 13.12 -17.03
C VAL A 347 13.96 14.09 -17.65
N ARG A 348 14.18 13.93 -18.95
CA ARG A 348 15.06 14.79 -19.74
C ARG A 348 14.48 15.08 -21.11
N ALA A 349 14.98 16.13 -21.74
CA ALA A 349 14.71 16.40 -23.14
C ALA A 349 16.01 16.72 -23.88
N LEU A 350 16.06 16.28 -25.13
CA LEU A 350 17.09 16.68 -26.09
C LEU A 350 16.50 17.75 -27.00
N TYR A 351 17.21 18.86 -27.17
CA TYR A 351 16.82 19.91 -28.10
C TYR A 351 17.60 19.79 -29.41
N PHE A 352 16.86 19.65 -30.50
CA PHE A 352 17.43 19.65 -31.84
C PHE A 352 16.95 20.92 -32.57
N THR A 353 17.89 21.78 -32.94
CA THR A 353 17.61 22.89 -33.86
C THR A 353 17.95 22.50 -35.29
N SER A 354 17.18 23.00 -36.25
CA SER A 354 17.49 22.86 -37.66
C SER A 354 18.26 24.07 -38.18
N PRO A 355 19.13 23.90 -39.19
CA PRO A 355 19.83 25.02 -39.81
C PRO A 355 18.82 26.02 -40.38
N GLN A 356 18.83 27.24 -39.84
CA GLN A 356 18.09 28.37 -40.38
C GLN A 356 18.83 28.88 -41.62
N PRO A 357 18.18 29.05 -42.79
CA PRO A 357 18.84 29.67 -43.92
C PRO A 357 19.20 31.13 -43.57
N PRO A 358 20.35 31.65 -44.04
CA PRO A 358 20.62 33.09 -43.96
C PRO A 358 19.51 33.83 -44.73
N LEU A 359 19.05 34.95 -44.17
CA LEU A 359 18.13 35.84 -44.88
C LEU A 359 18.79 36.26 -46.20
N ASP A 360 18.13 35.94 -47.31
CA ASP A 360 18.37 36.59 -48.59
C ASP A 360 18.28 38.10 -48.35
N SER A 361 19.42 38.77 -48.44
CA SER A 361 19.46 40.19 -48.76
C SER A 361 18.77 40.33 -50.12
N SER A 362 17.53 40.79 -50.10
CA SER A 362 16.82 41.27 -51.29
C SER A 362 17.76 42.15 -52.12
N PRO A 363 18.05 41.81 -53.39
CA PRO A 363 18.64 42.78 -54.29
C PRO A 363 17.56 43.77 -54.72
N ASP A 364 17.82 45.03 -54.37
CA ASP A 364 17.35 46.32 -54.92
C ASP A 364 16.03 46.39 -55.73
#